data_AF-A0A2K2D0F5-F1
#
_entry.id   AF-A0A2K2D0F5-F1
#
_cell.length_a   1.000
_cell.length_b   1.000
_cell.length_c   1.000
_cell.angle_alpha   90.00
_cell.angle_beta   90.00
_cell.angle_gamma   90.00
#
_symmetry.space_group_name_H-M   'P 1'
#
loop_
_entity.id
_entity.type
_entity.pdbx_description
1 polymer ?
#
loop_
_entity_poly.entity_id
_entity_poly.type
_entity_poly.pdbx_seq_one_letter_code
_entity_poly.pdbx_strand_id
1 'polypeptide(L)'
;MGRARESPTRESPTRECEFTDRPLILSFASLSSPLRLPLPCCPPAVPLGFNLMDVEDELPTAPPSANGGGEASLVAVSGDQFDLEAYAAQYSGRTRVARLLFIAGKCGSEPMWLDALRLAYDESLKGEDTTLHHDVSARIAGRLGPRYGVDLAWSDAVERRALMRKDKLDSELNGYRTNLIKESIRMGYNDFGDFHYARGQLSEALKSYIRTRDYCTNPKHVVQMCMNVILVSIELGQFMHVSNYVSKAEQTPEDIDPVTVAKLRAAAGIAYLGTNKYKLAARKFIETGSELRNNYSEVIAPQDVAIYGALCALASFDRSELKSKVIDNYNFRNFLELVPEVRELVHDFYARLV
;
A
#
# COMPACT_ATOMS: atom_id res chain seq x y z
N MET A 1 -29.69 46.48 50.97
CA MET A 1 -30.66 46.07 49.93
C MET A 1 -31.67 47.20 49.76
N GLY A 2 -31.50 48.00 48.71
CA GLY A 2 -32.38 49.09 48.31
C GLY A 2 -33.14 48.73 47.03
N ARG A 3 -34.36 49.25 46.92
CA ARG A 3 -35.35 49.08 45.84
C ARG A 3 -34.84 49.52 44.47
N ALA A 4 -35.36 48.88 43.41
CA ALA A 4 -36.27 49.50 42.42
C ALA A 4 -36.45 48.59 41.20
N ARG A 5 -37.70 48.39 40.75
CA ARG A 5 -38.04 48.16 39.33
C ARG A 5 -39.50 48.56 39.11
N GLU A 6 -39.67 49.58 38.29
CA GLU A 6 -40.93 50.03 37.71
C GLU A 6 -41.21 49.30 36.39
N SER A 7 -42.47 49.34 35.97
CA SER A 7 -43.08 48.68 34.82
C SER A 7 -43.54 49.73 33.75
N PRO A 8 -44.43 49.45 32.77
CA PRO A 8 -44.10 49.42 31.33
C PRO A 8 -44.94 50.38 30.44
N THR A 9 -44.59 50.59 29.17
CA THR A 9 -45.47 51.14 28.08
C THR A 9 -44.74 51.09 26.73
N ARG A 10 -45.32 51.20 25.52
CA ARG A 10 -46.52 50.70 24.80
C ARG A 10 -46.48 51.42 23.42
N GLU A 11 -46.66 50.67 22.33
CA GLU A 11 -47.18 51.04 20.98
C GLU A 11 -46.40 51.95 19.97
N SER A 12 -46.23 51.35 18.77
CA SER A 12 -46.11 51.73 17.31
C SER A 12 -46.64 53.09 16.76
N PRO A 13 -46.80 53.39 15.42
CA PRO A 13 -46.40 52.80 14.10
C PRO A 13 -45.98 53.83 12.97
N THR A 14 -45.78 53.33 11.71
CA THR A 14 -46.05 53.90 10.34
C THR A 14 -44.86 54.01 9.35
N ARG A 15 -44.82 53.15 8.29
CA ARG A 15 -45.07 53.32 6.82
C ARG A 15 -43.78 53.71 6.04
N GLU A 16 -43.35 53.09 4.91
CA GLU A 16 -43.96 52.89 3.57
C GLU A 16 -43.29 51.69 2.81
N CYS A 17 -44.05 50.82 2.12
CA CYS A 17 -44.12 50.54 0.64
C CYS A 17 -42.77 50.33 -0.10
N GLU A 18 -42.48 49.18 -0.74
CA GLU A 18 -42.93 48.82 -2.10
C GLU A 18 -42.82 47.29 -2.43
N PHE A 19 -43.43 46.89 -3.54
CA PHE A 19 -43.98 45.58 -3.92
C PHE A 19 -43.31 44.98 -5.19
N THR A 20 -43.69 43.75 -5.57
CA THR A 20 -43.45 42.98 -6.84
C THR A 20 -42.12 42.24 -7.02
N ASP A 21 -42.02 41.05 -7.62
CA ASP A 21 -43.00 40.03 -8.02
C ASP A 21 -42.27 38.69 -8.30
N ARG A 22 -42.97 37.56 -8.11
CA ARG A 22 -42.62 36.23 -8.65
C ARG A 22 -43.20 36.09 -10.08
N PRO A 23 -42.77 35.10 -10.89
CA PRO A 23 -43.60 33.88 -10.93
C PRO A 23 -42.84 32.55 -11.13
N LEU A 24 -43.51 31.47 -10.72
CA LEU A 24 -43.21 30.06 -11.02
C LEU A 24 -43.81 29.69 -12.39
N ILE A 25 -43.08 28.96 -13.24
CA ILE A 25 -43.65 28.08 -14.27
C ILE A 25 -42.80 26.80 -14.41
N LEU A 26 -43.50 25.66 -14.39
CA LEU A 26 -43.05 24.30 -14.72
C LEU A 26 -42.79 24.15 -16.23
N SER A 27 -41.72 23.45 -16.63
CA SER A 27 -41.71 22.62 -17.84
C SER A 27 -40.59 21.59 -17.83
N PHE A 28 -40.94 20.37 -18.21
CA PHE A 28 -40.08 19.23 -18.54
C PHE A 28 -39.14 19.55 -19.71
N ALA A 29 -37.89 19.06 -19.65
CA ALA A 29 -37.15 18.50 -20.80
C ALA A 29 -35.87 17.77 -20.34
N SER A 30 -35.71 16.57 -20.87
CA SER A 30 -34.56 15.67 -20.83
C SER A 30 -33.32 16.25 -21.55
N LEU A 31 -32.11 15.96 -21.05
CA LEU A 31 -31.02 15.27 -21.78
C LEU A 31 -29.65 15.52 -21.09
N SER A 32 -29.02 14.42 -20.69
CA SER A 32 -27.64 14.05 -21.04
C SER A 32 -26.48 15.01 -20.75
N SER A 33 -25.76 14.80 -19.65
CA SER A 33 -24.28 14.61 -19.60
C SER A 33 -23.78 14.52 -18.15
N PRO A 34 -22.93 13.54 -17.79
CA PRO A 34 -22.38 13.45 -16.44
C PRO A 34 -21.23 14.45 -16.27
N LEU A 35 -21.37 15.30 -15.25
CA LEU A 35 -20.32 16.13 -14.69
C LEU A 35 -19.13 15.26 -14.28
N ARG A 36 -18.01 15.45 -14.99
CA ARG A 36 -16.66 15.04 -14.57
C ARG A 36 -16.34 15.75 -13.25
N LEU A 37 -16.48 15.06 -12.12
CA LEU A 37 -15.82 15.48 -10.89
C LEU A 37 -14.31 15.22 -11.03
N PRO A 38 -13.44 16.20 -10.70
CA PRO A 38 -12.02 15.95 -10.61
C PRO A 38 -11.77 15.06 -9.39
N LEU A 39 -11.28 13.84 -9.64
CA LEU A 39 -10.75 12.97 -8.59
C LEU A 39 -9.53 13.65 -7.96
N PRO A 40 -9.42 13.68 -6.62
CA PRO A 40 -8.25 14.24 -5.97
C PRO A 40 -7.02 13.40 -6.31
N CYS A 41 -6.00 14.12 -6.77
CA CYS A 41 -4.62 13.70 -6.91
C CYS A 41 -4.15 12.94 -5.66
N CYS A 42 -3.19 12.03 -5.87
CA CYS A 42 -2.36 11.45 -4.82
C CYS A 42 -2.08 12.44 -3.68
N PRO A 43 -2.17 12.05 -2.40
CA PRO A 43 -1.63 12.90 -1.37
C PRO A 43 -0.13 13.12 -1.66
N PRO A 44 0.34 14.37 -1.74
CA PRO A 44 1.75 14.65 -1.91
C PRO A 44 2.51 14.11 -0.70
N ALA A 45 3.69 13.53 -0.97
CA ALA A 45 4.66 13.24 0.06
C ALA A 45 4.92 14.52 0.87
N VAL A 46 4.53 14.51 2.15
CA VAL A 46 4.90 15.57 3.07
C VAL A 46 6.36 15.37 3.45
N PRO A 47 7.26 16.34 3.20
CA PRO A 47 8.62 16.25 3.70
C PRO A 47 8.60 16.64 5.18
N LEU A 48 8.72 15.65 6.07
CA LEU A 48 9.10 15.90 7.45
C LEU A 48 10.62 15.89 7.52
N GLY A 49 11.17 17.08 7.72
CA GLY A 49 12.60 17.32 7.88
C GLY A 49 13.18 16.54 9.05
N PHE A 50 14.24 15.80 8.78
CA PHE A 50 15.25 15.42 9.76
C PHE A 50 16.61 15.61 9.11
N ASN A 51 17.51 16.26 9.86
CA ASN A 51 18.71 16.93 9.38
C ASN A 51 19.65 16.03 8.55
N LEU A 52 20.02 16.60 7.41
CA LEU A 52 21.07 16.21 6.48
C LEU A 52 22.45 16.43 7.13
N MET A 53 23.33 15.42 7.06
CA MET A 53 24.78 15.63 7.11
C MET A 53 25.27 15.72 5.66
N ASP A 54 26.03 16.77 5.41
CA ASP A 54 26.53 17.22 4.11
C ASP A 54 27.42 16.20 3.40
N VAL A 55 27.13 15.94 2.12
CA VAL A 55 28.12 15.58 1.11
C VAL A 55 27.70 16.27 -0.19
N GLU A 56 28.41 17.34 -0.53
CA GLU A 56 28.31 18.02 -1.81
C GLU A 56 28.95 17.14 -2.90
N ASP A 57 28.25 16.95 -4.02
CA ASP A 57 28.89 16.63 -5.29
C ASP A 57 28.06 17.20 -6.45
N GLU A 58 28.71 17.98 -7.29
CA GLU A 58 28.15 18.68 -8.46
C GLU A 58 27.73 17.68 -9.56
N LEU A 59 26.60 17.96 -10.24
CA LEU A 59 26.25 17.35 -11.52
C LEU A 59 25.93 18.43 -12.56
N PRO A 60 26.50 18.36 -13.78
CA PRO A 60 26.23 19.33 -14.83
C PRO A 60 24.94 19.03 -15.60
N THR A 61 24.34 20.13 -16.07
CA THR A 61 23.08 20.28 -16.80
C THR A 61 23.02 19.57 -18.16
N ALA A 62 21.86 18.99 -18.50
CA ALA A 62 21.48 18.58 -19.86
C ALA A 62 20.27 19.39 -20.39
N PRO A 63 20.21 19.73 -21.70
CA PRO A 63 19.19 20.62 -22.29
C PRO A 63 17.94 19.86 -22.82
N PRO A 64 16.90 20.56 -23.35
CA PRO A 64 15.48 20.22 -23.13
C PRO A 64 14.81 19.27 -24.14
N SER A 65 13.66 18.75 -23.71
CA SER A 65 12.71 17.87 -24.41
C SER A 65 12.15 18.40 -25.73
N ALA A 66 11.97 17.50 -26.70
CA ALA A 66 11.13 17.68 -27.87
C ALA A 66 9.83 16.88 -27.71
N ASN A 67 8.70 17.58 -27.89
CA ASN A 67 7.34 17.06 -27.94
C ASN A 67 7.12 16.11 -29.13
N GLY A 68 6.33 15.05 -28.91
CA GLY A 68 5.80 14.20 -29.96
C GLY A 68 4.73 13.26 -29.40
N GLY A 69 3.51 13.78 -29.24
CA GLY A 69 2.34 12.99 -28.85
C GLY A 69 1.93 12.03 -29.97
N GLY A 70 1.79 10.75 -29.61
CA GLY A 70 1.14 9.73 -30.41
C GLY A 70 0.39 8.80 -29.47
N GLU A 71 -0.94 8.89 -29.48
CA GLU A 71 -1.83 7.95 -28.82
C GLU A 71 -1.57 6.54 -29.36
N ALA A 72 -0.87 5.72 -28.57
CA ALA A 72 -0.83 4.29 -28.80
C ALA A 72 -2.17 3.71 -28.32
N SER A 73 -3.11 3.59 -29.26
CA SER A 73 -4.31 2.77 -29.14
C SER A 73 -3.89 1.37 -28.69
N LEU A 74 -4.17 1.05 -27.42
CA LEU A 74 -3.91 -0.25 -26.82
C LEU A 74 -4.64 -1.32 -27.63
N VAL A 75 -3.84 -2.19 -28.25
CA VAL A 75 -4.27 -3.41 -28.91
C VAL A 75 -5.06 -4.23 -27.89
N ALA A 76 -6.32 -4.50 -28.21
CA ALA A 76 -7.20 -5.35 -27.42
C ALA A 76 -6.61 -6.77 -27.36
N VAL A 77 -5.91 -7.07 -26.27
CA VAL A 77 -5.55 -8.44 -25.92
C VAL A 77 -6.86 -9.14 -25.60
N SER A 78 -7.27 -10.04 -26.50
CA SER A 78 -8.31 -11.03 -26.23
C SER A 78 -7.70 -12.06 -25.27
N GLY A 79 -7.60 -11.69 -24.00
CA GLY A 79 -7.08 -12.53 -22.93
C GLY A 79 -8.22 -13.15 -22.14
N ASP A 80 -7.95 -14.33 -21.57
CA ASP A 80 -8.77 -14.96 -20.54
C ASP A 80 -9.37 -13.91 -19.60
N GLN A 81 -10.64 -14.07 -19.29
CA GLN A 81 -11.37 -13.20 -18.38
C GLN A 81 -10.58 -13.12 -17.06
N PHE A 82 -9.96 -11.98 -16.78
CA PHE A 82 -9.11 -11.80 -15.60
C PHE A 82 -9.91 -12.13 -14.34
N ASP A 83 -9.59 -13.27 -13.71
CA ASP A 83 -10.26 -13.71 -12.48
C ASP A 83 -9.72 -12.93 -11.29
N LEU A 84 -10.48 -11.90 -10.92
CA LEU A 84 -10.16 -10.99 -9.85
C LEU A 84 -10.13 -11.68 -8.48
N GLU A 85 -11.01 -12.65 -8.24
CA GLU A 85 -11.11 -13.33 -6.94
C GLU A 85 -9.93 -14.30 -6.75
N ALA A 86 -9.59 -15.05 -7.81
CA ALA A 86 -8.39 -15.89 -7.82
C ALA A 86 -7.10 -15.06 -7.69
N TYR A 87 -7.03 -13.87 -8.31
CA TYR A 87 -5.91 -12.95 -8.12
C TYR A 87 -5.82 -12.45 -6.68
N ALA A 88 -6.93 -11.98 -6.11
CA ALA A 88 -6.94 -11.43 -4.75
C ALA A 88 -6.63 -12.49 -3.68
N ALA A 89 -7.00 -13.75 -3.91
CA ALA A 89 -6.73 -14.86 -2.99
C ALA A 89 -5.23 -15.19 -2.82
N GLN A 90 -4.37 -14.74 -3.74
CA GLN A 90 -2.91 -14.93 -3.64
C GLN A 90 -2.26 -14.03 -2.58
N TYR A 91 -2.98 -13.01 -2.10
CA TYR A 91 -2.47 -11.98 -1.21
C TYR A 91 -3.24 -11.97 0.11
N SER A 92 -2.58 -11.47 1.16
CA SER A 92 -3.19 -11.30 2.49
C SER A 92 -2.89 -9.93 3.07
N GLY A 93 -3.63 -9.54 4.11
CA GLY A 93 -3.41 -8.28 4.81
C GLY A 93 -3.64 -7.04 3.93
N ARG A 94 -2.88 -5.97 4.21
CA ARG A 94 -3.08 -4.65 3.59
C ARG A 94 -2.77 -4.64 2.09
N THR A 95 -1.81 -5.45 1.63
CA THR A 95 -1.45 -5.52 0.20
C THR A 95 -2.63 -6.01 -0.66
N ARG A 96 -3.46 -6.92 -0.14
CA ARG A 96 -4.66 -7.40 -0.84
C ARG A 96 -5.63 -6.25 -1.12
N VAL A 97 -5.94 -5.45 -0.09
CA VAL A 97 -6.84 -4.29 -0.24
C VAL A 97 -6.21 -3.23 -1.15
N ALA A 98 -4.93 -2.93 -0.98
CA ALA A 98 -4.22 -1.97 -1.81
C ALA A 98 -4.23 -2.35 -3.30
N ARG A 99 -4.02 -3.64 -3.62
CA ARG A 99 -4.09 -4.16 -4.99
C ARG A 99 -5.49 -4.10 -5.57
N LEU A 100 -6.52 -4.47 -4.80
CA LEU A 100 -7.92 -4.35 -5.22
C LEU A 100 -8.30 -2.89 -5.52
N LEU A 101 -7.89 -1.96 -4.66
CA LEU A 101 -8.10 -0.54 -4.87
C LEU A 101 -7.33 -0.01 -6.09
N PHE A 102 -6.13 -0.53 -6.36
CA PHE A 102 -5.39 -0.20 -7.57
C PHE A 102 -6.10 -0.69 -8.84
N ILE A 103 -6.57 -1.94 -8.84
CA ILE A 103 -7.34 -2.52 -9.95
C ILE A 103 -8.60 -1.69 -10.20
N ALA A 104 -9.36 -1.37 -9.15
CA ALA A 104 -10.51 -0.48 -9.25
C ALA A 104 -10.13 0.91 -9.84
N GLY A 105 -8.96 1.46 -9.50
CA GLY A 105 -8.51 2.73 -10.06
C GLY A 105 -8.09 2.69 -11.53
N LYS A 106 -7.84 1.50 -12.09
CA LYS A 106 -7.27 1.32 -13.44
C LYS A 106 -8.18 0.59 -14.41
N CYS A 107 -9.17 -0.14 -13.92
CA CYS A 107 -10.10 -0.87 -14.75
C CYS A 107 -10.98 0.10 -15.58
N GLY A 108 -11.09 -0.16 -16.88
CA GLY A 108 -12.02 0.55 -17.78
C GLY A 108 -13.44 -0.01 -17.78
N SER A 109 -13.67 -1.15 -17.11
CA SER A 109 -14.97 -1.82 -17.04
C SER A 109 -15.64 -1.60 -15.67
N GLU A 110 -16.84 -1.04 -15.69
CA GLU A 110 -17.68 -0.83 -14.50
C GLU A 110 -17.96 -2.11 -13.69
N PRO A 111 -18.24 -3.30 -14.29
CA PRO A 111 -18.46 -4.50 -13.48
C PRO A 111 -17.20 -4.93 -12.70
N MET A 112 -16.01 -4.84 -13.31
CA MET A 112 -14.75 -5.17 -12.64
C MET A 112 -14.41 -4.16 -11.55
N TRP A 113 -14.71 -2.89 -11.79
CA TRP A 113 -14.58 -1.82 -10.80
C TRP A 113 -15.40 -2.10 -9.55
N LEU A 114 -16.69 -2.42 -9.73
CA LEU A 114 -17.61 -2.73 -8.64
C LEU A 114 -17.21 -3.99 -7.88
N ASP A 115 -16.79 -5.05 -8.58
CA ASP A 115 -16.39 -6.30 -7.94
C ASP A 115 -15.09 -6.14 -7.13
N ALA A 116 -14.12 -5.35 -7.63
CA ALA A 116 -12.91 -5.03 -6.89
C ALA A 116 -13.19 -4.25 -5.60
N LEU A 117 -14.11 -3.28 -5.65
CA LEU A 117 -14.53 -2.53 -4.46
C LEU A 117 -15.32 -3.40 -3.48
N ARG A 118 -16.16 -4.32 -3.97
CA ARG A 118 -16.87 -5.31 -3.15
C ARG A 118 -15.88 -6.15 -2.34
N LEU A 119 -14.90 -6.74 -3.02
CA LEU A 119 -13.86 -7.55 -2.37
C LEU A 119 -13.00 -6.72 -1.40
N ALA A 120 -12.67 -5.47 -1.76
CA ALA A 120 -11.93 -4.57 -0.88
C ALA A 120 -12.71 -4.23 0.39
N TYR A 121 -14.03 -4.02 0.27
CA TYR A 121 -14.92 -3.75 1.39
C TYR A 121 -14.98 -4.93 2.34
N ASP A 122 -15.26 -6.12 1.82
CA ASP A 122 -15.35 -7.36 2.61
C ASP A 122 -14.02 -7.68 3.32
N GLU A 123 -12.88 -7.39 2.69
CA GLU A 123 -11.56 -7.56 3.30
C GLU A 123 -11.27 -6.48 4.36
N SER A 124 -11.64 -5.22 4.12
CA SER A 124 -11.42 -4.12 5.08
C SER A 124 -12.14 -4.33 6.42
N LEU A 125 -13.30 -4.99 6.40
CA LEU A 125 -14.07 -5.35 7.61
C LEU A 125 -13.37 -6.38 8.50
N LYS A 126 -12.42 -7.14 7.97
CA LYS A 126 -11.61 -8.09 8.75
C LYS A 126 -10.49 -7.40 9.54
N GLY A 127 -10.15 -6.17 9.17
CA GLY A 127 -9.13 -5.36 9.83
C GLY A 127 -9.69 -4.40 10.89
N GLU A 128 -8.80 -3.57 11.43
CA GLU A 128 -9.12 -2.51 12.41
C GLU A 128 -8.89 -1.09 11.85
N ASP A 129 -8.62 -0.98 10.54
CA ASP A 129 -8.40 0.29 9.84
C ASP A 129 -9.73 0.91 9.40
N THR A 130 -10.31 1.70 10.30
CA THR A 130 -11.57 2.41 10.06
C THR A 130 -11.46 3.45 8.94
N THR A 131 -10.28 4.05 8.74
CA THR A 131 -10.04 5.04 7.69
C THR A 131 -10.09 4.40 6.31
N LEU A 132 -9.43 3.25 6.15
CA LEU A 132 -9.46 2.47 4.92
C LEU A 132 -10.88 1.98 4.62
N HIS A 133 -11.60 1.47 5.62
CA HIS A 133 -12.97 1.01 5.44
C HIS A 133 -13.91 2.13 4.97
N HIS A 134 -13.80 3.30 5.60
CA HIS A 134 -14.57 4.48 5.20
C HIS A 134 -14.24 4.90 3.75
N ASP A 135 -12.97 4.93 3.38
CA ASP A 135 -12.53 5.30 2.03
C ASP A 135 -13.04 4.33 0.96
N VAL A 136 -13.03 3.03 1.23
CA VAL A 136 -13.60 2.01 0.33
C VAL A 136 -15.11 2.22 0.18
N SER A 137 -15.83 2.42 1.29
CA SER A 137 -17.27 2.68 1.30
C SER A 137 -17.64 3.93 0.50
N ALA A 138 -16.87 5.00 0.67
CA ALA A 138 -17.06 6.25 -0.06
C ALA A 138 -16.86 6.07 -1.57
N ARG A 139 -15.89 5.24 -2.00
CA ARG A 139 -15.66 4.92 -3.42
C ARG A 139 -16.82 4.13 -4.04
N ILE A 140 -17.47 3.24 -3.28
CA ILE A 140 -18.64 2.48 -3.74
C ILE A 140 -19.82 3.40 -4.03
N ALA A 141 -19.98 4.48 -3.25
CA ALA A 141 -21.00 5.51 -3.44
C ALA A 141 -22.43 4.94 -3.58
N GLY A 142 -22.75 3.88 -2.82
CA GLY A 142 -24.07 3.24 -2.80
C GLY A 142 -24.40 2.35 -4.01
N ARG A 143 -23.51 2.21 -4.99
CA ARG A 143 -23.76 1.43 -6.23
C ARG A 143 -23.92 -0.07 -6.01
N LEU A 144 -23.40 -0.60 -4.90
CA LEU A 144 -23.56 -2.01 -4.48
C LEU A 144 -24.74 -2.21 -3.50
N GLY A 145 -25.54 -1.18 -3.27
CA GLY A 145 -26.66 -1.21 -2.34
C GLY A 145 -26.29 -0.87 -0.88
N PRO A 146 -27.29 -0.84 0.03
CA PRO A 146 -27.13 -0.31 1.38
C PRO A 146 -26.13 -1.07 2.26
N ARG A 147 -25.92 -2.37 1.99
CA ARG A 147 -24.98 -3.22 2.74
C ARG A 147 -23.54 -2.70 2.68
N TYR A 148 -23.17 -2.04 1.58
CA TYR A 148 -21.82 -1.54 1.35
C TYR A 148 -21.68 -0.05 1.68
N GLY A 149 -22.58 0.47 2.53
CA GLY A 149 -22.50 1.81 3.07
C GLY A 149 -21.50 1.94 4.22
N VAL A 150 -21.32 3.17 4.68
CA VAL A 150 -20.50 3.48 5.85
C VAL A 150 -21.20 2.98 7.12
N ASP A 151 -20.58 2.05 7.84
CA ASP A 151 -21.05 1.58 9.14
C ASP A 151 -20.40 2.39 10.28
N LEU A 152 -21.10 3.43 10.72
CA LEU A 152 -20.65 4.28 11.83
C LEU A 152 -20.63 3.52 13.16
N ALA A 153 -21.56 2.60 13.38
CA ALA A 153 -21.64 1.86 14.64
C ALA A 153 -20.46 0.88 14.78
N TRP A 154 -20.08 0.21 13.69
CA TRP A 154 -18.87 -0.60 13.63
C TRP A 154 -17.62 0.26 13.85
N SER A 155 -17.52 1.40 13.15
CA SER A 155 -16.36 2.30 13.26
C SER A 155 -16.15 2.79 14.69
N ASP A 156 -17.22 3.24 15.35
CA ASP A 156 -17.20 3.69 16.74
C ASP A 156 -16.88 2.56 17.74
N ALA A 157 -17.31 1.34 17.45
CA ALA A 157 -17.00 0.18 18.27
C ALA A 157 -15.53 -0.24 18.12
N VAL A 158 -14.97 -0.20 16.90
CA VAL A 158 -13.55 -0.46 16.63
C VAL A 158 -12.69 0.60 17.32
N GLU A 159 -13.01 1.88 17.18
CA GLU A 159 -12.22 2.96 17.77
C GLU A 159 -12.20 2.89 19.31
N ARG A 160 -13.35 2.61 19.95
CA ARG A 160 -13.42 2.43 21.40
C ARG A 160 -12.57 1.25 21.88
N ARG A 161 -12.62 0.11 21.19
CA ARG A 161 -11.77 -1.06 21.52
C ARG A 161 -10.30 -0.73 21.34
N ALA A 162 -9.96 0.01 20.28
CA ALA A 162 -8.59 0.39 19.98
C ALA A 162 -8.01 1.35 21.03
N LEU A 163 -8.81 2.30 21.54
CA LEU A 163 -8.39 3.19 22.63
C LEU A 163 -8.08 2.40 23.92
N MET A 164 -8.99 1.50 24.32
CA MET A 164 -8.77 0.64 25.50
C MET A 164 -7.52 -0.26 25.34
N ARG A 165 -7.30 -0.81 24.13
CA ARG A 165 -6.12 -1.63 23.83
C ARG A 165 -4.85 -0.79 23.90
N LYS A 166 -4.86 0.44 23.39
CA LYS A 166 -3.74 1.37 23.47
C LYS A 166 -3.37 1.67 24.92
N ASP A 167 -4.34 2.06 25.74
CA ASP A 167 -4.10 2.37 27.16
C ASP A 167 -3.52 1.16 27.92
N LYS A 168 -3.99 -0.04 27.60
CA LYS A 168 -3.44 -1.29 28.15
C LYS A 168 -1.98 -1.50 27.73
N LEU A 169 -1.67 -1.38 26.43
CA LEU A 169 -0.30 -1.53 25.91
C LEU A 169 0.65 -0.48 26.51
N ASP A 170 0.18 0.76 26.69
CA ASP A 170 0.94 1.84 27.32
C ASP A 170 1.26 1.52 28.79
N SER A 171 0.27 1.01 29.54
CA SER A 171 0.45 0.60 30.93
C SER A 171 1.44 -0.57 31.06
N GLU A 172 1.31 -1.59 30.22
CA GLU A 172 2.21 -2.76 30.18
C GLU A 172 3.64 -2.35 29.82
N LEU A 173 3.82 -1.58 28.76
CA LEU A 173 5.14 -1.11 28.32
C LEU A 173 5.81 -0.23 29.38
N ASN A 174 5.06 0.63 30.06
CA ASN A 174 5.60 1.42 31.16
C ASN A 174 6.07 0.53 32.32
N GLY A 175 5.28 -0.49 32.68
CA GLY A 175 5.69 -1.50 33.66
C GLY A 175 6.99 -2.21 33.28
N TYR A 176 7.12 -2.65 32.03
CA TYR A 176 8.35 -3.29 31.54
C TYR A 176 9.56 -2.36 31.57
N ARG A 177 9.37 -1.07 31.29
CA ARG A 177 10.42 -0.05 31.35
C ARG A 177 10.86 0.23 32.78
N THR A 178 9.94 0.33 33.73
CA THR A 178 10.27 0.48 35.15
C THR A 178 11.05 -0.73 35.68
N ASN A 179 10.67 -1.94 35.25
CA ASN A 179 11.34 -3.18 35.65
C ASN A 179 12.63 -3.47 34.87
N LEU A 180 12.95 -2.69 33.83
CA LEU A 180 14.15 -2.81 32.99
C LEU A 180 14.33 -4.19 32.34
N ILE A 181 13.22 -4.87 32.01
CA ILE A 181 13.26 -6.19 31.36
C ILE A 181 13.35 -6.00 29.85
N LYS A 182 14.57 -6.07 29.28
CA LYS A 182 14.83 -5.77 27.86
C LYS A 182 13.90 -6.52 26.90
N GLU A 183 13.72 -7.82 27.10
CA GLU A 183 12.89 -8.63 26.19
C GLU A 183 11.41 -8.22 26.26
N SER A 184 10.87 -7.94 27.44
CA SER A 184 9.50 -7.44 27.58
C SER A 184 9.33 -6.04 26.99
N ILE A 185 10.33 -5.17 27.11
CA ILE A 185 10.29 -3.85 26.45
C ILE A 185 10.33 -4.02 24.93
N ARG A 186 11.16 -4.93 24.41
CA ARG A 186 11.24 -5.25 22.98
C ARG A 186 9.89 -5.75 22.45
N MET A 187 9.27 -6.71 23.14
CA MET A 187 7.96 -7.24 22.79
C MET A 187 6.88 -6.17 22.89
N GLY A 188 6.88 -5.33 23.92
CA GLY A 188 5.92 -4.23 24.04
C GLY A 188 6.01 -3.22 22.89
N TYR A 189 7.21 -2.85 22.42
CA TYR A 189 7.35 -2.02 21.22
C TYR A 189 6.93 -2.74 19.93
N ASN A 190 7.14 -4.06 19.84
CA ASN A 190 6.63 -4.85 18.73
C ASN A 190 5.10 -4.83 18.70
N ASP A 191 4.45 -5.05 19.84
CA ASP A 191 2.99 -5.05 19.97
C ASP A 191 2.39 -3.67 19.64
N PHE A 192 3.09 -2.58 20.01
CA PHE A 192 2.73 -1.23 19.55
C PHE A 192 2.87 -1.05 18.04
N GLY A 193 3.93 -1.61 17.45
CA GLY A 193 4.11 -1.64 16.00
C GLY A 193 2.95 -2.33 15.31
N ASP A 194 2.60 -3.54 15.78
CA ASP A 194 1.49 -4.35 15.24
C ASP A 194 0.14 -3.63 15.41
N PHE A 195 -0.10 -3.00 16.56
CA PHE A 195 -1.28 -2.20 16.83
C PHE A 195 -1.43 -1.03 15.85
N HIS A 196 -0.37 -0.24 15.65
CA HIS A 196 -0.40 0.89 14.73
C HIS A 196 -0.52 0.43 13.26
N TYR A 197 0.15 -0.67 12.90
CA TYR A 197 0.10 -1.25 11.56
C TYR A 197 -1.31 -1.74 11.21
N ALA A 198 -1.98 -2.46 12.12
CA ALA A 198 -3.35 -2.94 11.93
C ALA A 198 -4.36 -1.80 11.69
N ARG A 199 -4.09 -0.61 12.24
CA ARG A 199 -4.91 0.60 12.10
C ARG A 199 -4.51 1.50 10.92
N GLY A 200 -3.51 1.12 10.12
CA GLY A 200 -3.02 1.93 9.02
C GLY A 200 -2.17 3.15 9.40
N GLN A 201 -1.75 3.24 10.67
CA GLN A 201 -0.87 4.31 11.17
C GLN A 201 0.60 3.96 10.91
N LEU A 202 0.96 3.85 9.62
CA LEU A 202 2.24 3.29 9.18
C LEU A 202 3.47 4.04 9.73
N SER A 203 3.41 5.37 9.85
CA SER A 203 4.52 6.17 10.39
C SER A 203 4.79 5.86 11.87
N GLU A 204 3.75 5.65 12.67
CA GLU A 204 3.89 5.31 14.09
C GLU A 204 4.30 3.84 14.27
N ALA A 205 3.79 2.94 13.43
CA ALA A 205 4.22 1.56 13.38
C ALA A 205 5.73 1.44 13.11
N LEU A 206 6.22 2.18 12.11
CA LEU A 206 7.64 2.23 11.76
C LEU A 206 8.50 2.70 12.94
N LYS A 207 8.10 3.78 13.63
CA LYS A 207 8.81 4.29 14.82
C LYS A 207 8.89 3.23 15.91
N SER A 208 7.78 2.54 16.20
CA SER A 208 7.72 1.49 17.22
C SER A 208 8.61 0.31 16.87
N TYR A 209 8.59 -0.19 15.62
CA TYR A 209 9.48 -1.27 15.20
C TYR A 209 10.96 -0.87 15.24
N ILE A 210 11.33 0.33 14.79
CA ILE A 210 12.73 0.78 14.86
C ILE A 210 13.20 0.88 16.32
N ARG A 211 12.29 1.26 17.24
CA ARG A 211 12.60 1.39 18.67
C ARG A 211 12.94 0.07 19.35
N THR A 212 12.56 -1.07 18.78
CA THR A 212 12.96 -2.38 19.31
C THR A 212 14.47 -2.61 19.21
N ARG A 213 15.17 -1.89 18.30
CA ARG A 213 16.61 -2.03 18.03
C ARG A 213 17.47 -1.98 19.31
N ASP A 214 17.16 -1.05 20.20
CA ASP A 214 17.97 -0.79 21.40
C ASP A 214 17.80 -1.90 22.46
N TYR A 215 16.82 -2.79 22.26
CA TYR A 215 16.47 -3.91 23.13
C TYR A 215 16.71 -5.28 22.49
N CYS A 216 17.25 -5.33 21.27
CA CYS A 216 17.68 -6.58 20.65
C CYS A 216 18.88 -7.16 21.40
N THR A 217 18.79 -8.44 21.79
CA THR A 217 19.84 -9.18 22.51
C THR A 217 20.41 -10.34 21.71
N ASN A 218 19.69 -10.78 20.66
CA ASN A 218 20.02 -11.91 19.81
C ASN A 218 19.97 -11.46 18.33
N PRO A 219 20.86 -11.96 17.45
CA PRO A 219 20.78 -11.69 16.01
C PRO A 219 19.39 -11.98 15.39
N LYS A 220 18.66 -13.02 15.82
CA LYS A 220 17.25 -13.25 15.43
C LYS A 220 16.33 -12.05 15.70
N HIS A 221 16.54 -11.33 16.81
CA HIS A 221 15.75 -10.15 17.14
C HIS A 221 16.02 -9.02 16.14
N VAL A 222 17.27 -8.91 15.65
CA VAL A 222 17.65 -7.92 14.64
C VAL A 222 16.99 -8.26 13.30
N VAL A 223 17.04 -9.53 12.88
CA VAL A 223 16.40 -9.98 11.63
C VAL A 223 14.89 -9.76 11.69
N GLN A 224 14.22 -10.14 12.77
CA GLN A 224 12.78 -9.92 12.94
C GLN A 224 12.40 -8.43 12.87
N MET A 225 13.15 -7.57 13.56
CA MET A 225 12.94 -6.12 13.48
C MET A 225 13.12 -5.62 12.05
N CYS A 226 14.17 -6.06 11.34
CA CYS A 226 14.39 -5.68 9.94
C CYS A 226 13.21 -6.11 9.06
N MET A 227 12.65 -7.31 9.25
CA MET A 227 11.49 -7.79 8.51
C MET A 227 10.25 -6.90 8.72
N ASN A 228 9.96 -6.51 9.96
CA ASN A 228 8.84 -5.61 10.26
C ASN A 228 9.04 -4.21 9.66
N VAL A 229 10.27 -3.68 9.75
CA VAL A 229 10.60 -2.39 9.14
C VAL A 229 10.51 -2.43 7.62
N ILE A 230 10.95 -3.53 6.98
CA ILE A 230 10.83 -3.75 5.54
C ILE A 230 9.35 -3.74 5.12
N LEU A 231 8.50 -4.50 5.82
CA LEU A 231 7.05 -4.57 5.53
C LEU A 231 6.42 -3.16 5.51
N VAL A 232 6.60 -2.39 6.58
CA VAL A 232 6.03 -1.04 6.67
C VAL A 232 6.66 -0.07 5.67
N SER A 233 7.95 -0.21 5.38
CA SER A 233 8.64 0.65 4.41
C SER A 233 8.19 0.40 2.98
N ILE A 234 7.84 -0.84 2.62
CA ILE A 234 7.22 -1.17 1.32
C ILE A 234 5.87 -0.47 1.19
N GLU A 235 5.03 -0.51 2.23
CA GLU A 235 3.72 0.16 2.21
C GLU A 235 3.81 1.68 2.17
N LEU A 236 4.83 2.27 2.80
CA LEU A 236 5.12 3.71 2.72
C LEU A 236 5.76 4.12 1.38
N GLY A 237 6.16 3.16 0.53
CA GLY A 237 6.89 3.43 -0.71
C GLY A 237 8.34 3.90 -0.51
N GLN A 238 8.91 3.69 0.69
CA GLN A 238 10.27 4.11 1.04
C GLN A 238 11.31 3.04 0.67
N PHE A 239 11.53 2.83 -0.63
CA PHE A 239 12.37 1.72 -1.12
C PHE A 239 13.85 1.80 -0.72
N MET A 240 14.38 3.00 -0.47
CA MET A 240 15.74 3.16 0.08
C MET A 240 15.87 2.59 1.48
N HIS A 241 14.85 2.78 2.33
CA HIS A 241 14.81 2.14 3.66
C HIS A 241 14.76 0.63 3.53
N VAL A 242 13.96 0.09 2.60
CA VAL A 242 13.89 -1.36 2.35
C VAL A 242 15.29 -1.90 2.01
N SER A 243 16.01 -1.28 1.08
CA SER A 243 17.38 -1.72 0.73
C SER A 243 18.33 -1.71 1.93
N ASN A 244 18.32 -0.64 2.75
CA ASN A 244 19.19 -0.53 3.92
C ASN A 244 18.90 -1.63 4.95
N TYR A 245 17.64 -1.93 5.23
CA TYR A 245 17.26 -2.95 6.21
C TYR A 245 17.42 -4.37 5.67
N VAL A 246 17.28 -4.59 4.36
CA VAL A 246 17.65 -5.89 3.75
C VAL A 246 19.15 -6.13 3.92
N SER A 247 20.01 -5.17 3.55
CA SER A 247 21.45 -5.32 3.72
C SER A 247 21.85 -5.53 5.19
N LYS A 248 21.18 -4.85 6.13
CA LYS A 248 21.39 -5.04 7.56
C LYS A 248 21.02 -6.46 8.02
N ALA A 249 19.89 -6.99 7.55
CA ALA A 249 19.49 -8.36 7.87
C ALA A 249 20.49 -9.37 7.30
N GLU A 250 20.90 -9.24 6.03
CA GLU A 250 21.84 -10.14 5.37
C GLU A 250 23.25 -10.13 6.00
N GLN A 251 23.67 -9.02 6.61
CA GLN A 251 24.97 -8.90 7.29
C GLN A 251 24.96 -9.44 8.74
N THR A 252 23.82 -9.92 9.22
CA THR A 252 23.70 -10.44 10.58
C THR A 252 24.35 -11.83 10.67
N PRO A 253 25.28 -12.09 11.62
CA PRO A 253 26.18 -13.26 11.61
C PRO A 253 25.54 -14.61 12.01
N GLU A 254 24.23 -14.78 11.85
CA GLU A 254 23.49 -16.00 12.18
C GLU A 254 22.95 -16.67 10.92
N ASP A 255 22.84 -18.01 10.94
CA ASP A 255 22.17 -18.76 9.87
C ASP A 255 20.69 -18.34 9.79
N ILE A 256 20.41 -17.45 8.83
CA ILE A 256 19.05 -16.99 8.52
C ILE A 256 18.29 -18.16 7.89
N ASP A 257 17.07 -18.40 8.34
CA ASP A 257 16.25 -19.46 7.79
C ASP A 257 16.01 -19.24 6.28
N PRO A 258 15.96 -20.32 5.46
CA PRO A 258 15.81 -20.19 4.01
C PRO A 258 14.58 -19.42 3.57
N VAL A 259 13.49 -19.46 4.35
CA VAL A 259 12.25 -18.72 4.06
C VAL A 259 12.49 -17.23 4.20
N THR A 260 13.10 -16.78 5.30
CA THR A 260 13.46 -15.37 5.52
C THR A 260 14.47 -14.88 4.49
N VAL A 261 15.45 -15.71 4.11
CA VAL A 261 16.35 -15.35 2.99
C VAL A 261 15.55 -15.10 1.71
N ALA A 262 14.60 -15.97 1.37
CA ALA A 262 13.74 -15.78 0.20
C ALA A 262 12.89 -14.50 0.32
N LYS A 263 12.34 -14.19 1.50
CA LYS A 263 11.61 -12.93 1.75
C LYS A 263 12.49 -11.70 1.54
N LEU A 264 13.72 -11.71 2.08
CA LEU A 264 14.69 -10.62 1.93
C LEU A 264 15.07 -10.39 0.46
N ARG A 265 15.27 -11.48 -0.31
CA ARG A 265 15.56 -11.40 -1.75
C ARG A 265 14.39 -10.81 -2.54
N ALA A 266 13.17 -11.26 -2.25
CA ALA A 266 11.97 -10.72 -2.88
C ALA A 266 11.78 -9.23 -2.54
N ALA A 267 11.95 -8.84 -1.27
CA ALA A 267 11.87 -7.45 -0.83
C ALA A 267 12.94 -6.55 -1.48
N ALA A 268 14.18 -7.04 -1.63
CA ALA A 268 15.21 -6.34 -2.38
C ALA A 268 14.85 -6.17 -3.86
N GLY A 269 14.27 -7.20 -4.49
CA GLY A 269 13.76 -7.13 -5.86
C GLY A 269 12.72 -6.01 -6.02
N ILE A 270 11.75 -5.93 -5.10
CA ILE A 270 10.73 -4.87 -5.06
C ILE A 270 11.38 -3.48 -4.89
N ALA A 271 12.36 -3.35 -4.00
CA ALA A 271 13.05 -2.08 -3.78
C ALA A 271 13.82 -1.59 -5.02
N TYR A 272 14.49 -2.51 -5.73
CA TYR A 272 15.16 -2.16 -6.99
C TYR A 272 14.17 -1.85 -8.10
N LEU A 273 13.04 -2.55 -8.16
CA LEU A 273 11.97 -2.25 -9.11
C LEU A 273 11.40 -0.85 -8.86
N GLY A 274 11.10 -0.49 -7.62
CA GLY A 274 10.61 0.83 -7.22
C GLY A 274 11.62 1.97 -7.42
N THR A 275 12.91 1.65 -7.60
CA THR A 275 13.97 2.61 -7.93
C THR A 275 14.44 2.53 -9.39
N ASN A 276 13.66 1.86 -10.26
CA ASN A 276 13.91 1.68 -11.70
C ASN A 276 15.24 0.97 -12.04
N LYS A 277 15.81 0.20 -11.11
CA LYS A 277 17.05 -0.57 -11.29
C LYS A 277 16.73 -2.00 -11.77
N TYR A 278 16.14 -2.12 -12.96
CA TYR A 278 15.58 -3.39 -13.47
C TYR A 278 16.59 -4.55 -13.53
N LYS A 279 17.84 -4.29 -13.89
CA LYS A 279 18.88 -5.33 -13.93
C LYS A 279 19.18 -5.93 -12.55
N LEU A 280 19.18 -5.10 -11.51
CA LEU A 280 19.38 -5.56 -10.13
C LEU A 280 18.12 -6.24 -9.58
N ALA A 281 16.95 -5.70 -9.92
CA ALA A 281 15.67 -6.31 -9.56
C ALA A 281 15.56 -7.74 -10.12
N ALA A 282 15.85 -7.93 -11.41
CA ALA A 282 15.87 -9.23 -12.07
C ALA A 282 16.76 -10.24 -11.32
N ARG A 283 18.00 -9.84 -11.00
CA ARG A 283 18.95 -10.70 -10.25
C ARG A 283 18.35 -11.13 -8.91
N LYS A 284 17.80 -10.19 -8.14
CA LYS A 284 17.22 -10.50 -6.82
C LYS A 284 15.98 -11.40 -6.89
N PHE A 285 15.09 -11.19 -7.87
CA PHE A 285 13.94 -12.07 -8.08
C PHE A 285 14.36 -13.48 -8.53
N ILE A 286 15.35 -13.61 -9.42
CA ILE A 286 15.86 -14.91 -9.90
C ILE A 286 16.59 -15.68 -8.79
N GLU A 287 17.26 -14.97 -7.88
CA GLU A 287 17.92 -15.54 -6.70
C GLU A 287 16.95 -15.91 -5.57
N THR A 288 15.65 -15.57 -5.70
CA THR A 288 14.66 -15.90 -4.69
C THR A 288 14.41 -17.41 -4.68
N GLY A 289 14.54 -18.04 -3.51
CA GLY A 289 14.36 -19.49 -3.36
C GLY A 289 12.90 -19.91 -3.44
N SER A 290 12.65 -21.15 -3.90
CA SER A 290 11.31 -21.75 -3.98
C SER A 290 10.60 -21.89 -2.62
N GLU A 291 11.34 -21.80 -1.52
CA GLU A 291 10.80 -21.81 -0.16
C GLU A 291 9.91 -20.62 0.18
N LEU A 292 9.91 -19.57 -0.66
CA LEU A 292 9.01 -18.44 -0.52
C LEU A 292 7.54 -18.89 -0.48
N ARG A 293 7.13 -19.77 -1.41
CA ARG A 293 5.75 -20.25 -1.59
C ARG A 293 4.72 -19.14 -1.29
N ASN A 294 3.86 -19.34 -0.29
CA ASN A 294 2.84 -18.40 0.17
C ASN A 294 3.22 -17.76 1.52
N ASN A 295 4.47 -17.97 1.97
CA ASN A 295 4.95 -17.49 3.26
C ASN A 295 5.10 -15.97 3.31
N TYR A 296 4.99 -15.27 2.16
CA TYR A 296 5.15 -13.81 2.04
C TYR A 296 3.99 -13.12 1.32
N SER A 297 2.80 -13.72 1.37
CA SER A 297 1.58 -13.22 0.72
C SER A 297 1.14 -11.83 1.18
N GLU A 298 1.63 -11.36 2.33
CA GLU A 298 1.46 -10.00 2.84
C GLU A 298 2.20 -8.94 2.01
N VAL A 299 3.17 -9.35 1.17
CA VAL A 299 3.96 -8.45 0.30
C VAL A 299 3.87 -8.86 -1.17
N ILE A 300 4.15 -10.14 -1.49
CA ILE A 300 4.33 -10.61 -2.87
C ILE A 300 3.96 -12.09 -3.03
N ALA A 301 3.35 -12.41 -4.16
CA ALA A 301 3.02 -13.78 -4.56
C ALA A 301 4.17 -14.42 -5.37
N PRO A 302 4.30 -15.75 -5.42
CA PRO A 302 5.33 -16.39 -6.24
C PRO A 302 5.13 -16.13 -7.74
N GLN A 303 3.89 -15.93 -8.20
CA GLN A 303 3.57 -15.51 -9.57
C GLN A 303 4.17 -14.14 -9.89
N ASP A 304 4.10 -13.18 -8.95
CA ASP A 304 4.70 -11.86 -9.10
C ASP A 304 6.23 -11.96 -9.23
N VAL A 305 6.88 -12.84 -8.45
CA VAL A 305 8.33 -13.08 -8.58
C VAL A 305 8.69 -13.59 -9.97
N ALA A 306 7.89 -14.50 -10.53
CA ALA A 306 8.07 -15.01 -11.89
C ALA A 306 7.94 -13.88 -12.93
N ILE A 307 6.85 -13.12 -12.87
CA ILE A 307 6.54 -12.05 -13.81
C ILE A 307 7.58 -10.93 -13.73
N TYR A 308 7.85 -10.40 -12.54
CA TYR A 308 8.78 -9.29 -12.35
C TYR A 308 10.22 -9.70 -12.67
N GLY A 309 10.63 -10.90 -12.23
CA GLY A 309 11.96 -11.44 -12.54
C GLY A 309 12.18 -11.63 -14.04
N ALA A 310 11.23 -12.25 -14.73
CA ALA A 310 11.34 -12.53 -16.16
C ALA A 310 11.30 -11.26 -17.01
N LEU A 311 10.33 -10.37 -16.79
CA LEU A 311 10.21 -9.14 -17.56
C LEU A 311 11.40 -8.20 -17.34
N CYS A 312 11.88 -8.07 -16.10
CA CYS A 312 13.09 -7.29 -15.82
C CYS A 312 14.33 -7.91 -16.46
N ALA A 313 14.45 -9.25 -16.48
CA ALA A 313 15.57 -9.94 -17.13
C ALA A 313 15.54 -9.71 -18.64
N LEU A 314 14.40 -9.89 -19.30
CA LEU A 314 14.25 -9.68 -20.74
C LEU A 314 14.61 -8.24 -21.16
N ALA A 315 14.27 -7.26 -20.33
CA ALA A 315 14.56 -5.87 -20.61
C ALA A 315 16.04 -5.47 -20.40
N SER A 316 16.84 -6.25 -19.67
CA SER A 316 18.14 -5.77 -19.15
C SER A 316 19.33 -6.75 -19.22
N PHE A 317 19.07 -8.03 -19.41
CA PHE A 317 20.11 -9.06 -19.54
C PHE A 317 20.53 -9.20 -20.99
N ASP A 318 21.79 -9.56 -21.20
CA ASP A 318 22.26 -10.00 -22.50
C ASP A 318 21.85 -11.47 -22.75
N ARG A 319 22.08 -11.95 -23.97
CA ARG A 319 21.72 -13.33 -24.35
C ARG A 319 22.40 -14.38 -23.45
N SER A 320 23.62 -14.13 -23.00
CA SER A 320 24.38 -15.05 -22.16
C SER A 320 23.83 -15.13 -20.73
N GLU A 321 23.53 -13.97 -20.12
CA GLU A 321 22.89 -13.90 -18.81
C GLU A 321 21.48 -14.50 -18.84
N LEU A 322 20.70 -14.26 -19.89
CA LEU A 322 19.35 -14.81 -20.00
C LEU A 322 19.36 -16.35 -20.06
N LYS A 323 20.26 -16.94 -20.83
CA LYS A 323 20.40 -18.40 -20.87
C LYS A 323 20.80 -18.96 -19.50
N SER A 324 21.91 -18.47 -18.96
CA SER A 324 22.53 -19.03 -17.75
C SER A 324 21.71 -18.79 -16.48
N LYS A 325 21.09 -17.61 -16.34
CA LYS A 325 20.42 -17.21 -15.08
C LYS A 325 18.92 -17.47 -15.07
N VAL A 326 18.26 -17.51 -16.24
CA VAL A 326 16.80 -17.67 -16.33
C VAL A 326 16.43 -19.04 -16.88
N ILE A 327 16.95 -19.41 -18.06
CA ILE A 327 16.54 -20.64 -18.76
C ILE A 327 17.14 -21.89 -18.09
N ASP A 328 18.45 -21.86 -17.81
CA ASP A 328 19.19 -22.99 -17.24
C ASP A 328 19.03 -23.07 -15.71
N ASN A 329 18.41 -22.07 -15.08
CA ASN A 329 18.22 -22.00 -13.63
C ASN A 329 17.00 -22.79 -13.18
N TYR A 330 17.25 -23.96 -12.59
CA TYR A 330 16.22 -24.86 -12.09
C TYR A 330 15.29 -24.20 -11.05
N ASN A 331 15.83 -23.38 -10.14
CA ASN A 331 15.03 -22.75 -9.10
C ASN A 331 14.03 -21.74 -9.70
N PHE A 332 14.49 -20.92 -10.64
CA PHE A 332 13.62 -19.92 -11.28
C PHE A 332 12.61 -20.55 -12.23
N ARG A 333 12.93 -21.70 -12.83
CA ARG A 333 11.98 -22.48 -13.64
C ARG A 333 10.73 -22.87 -12.85
N ASN A 334 10.85 -23.23 -11.58
CA ASN A 334 9.70 -23.55 -10.72
C ASN A 334 8.73 -22.36 -10.59
N PHE A 335 9.24 -21.12 -10.58
CA PHE A 335 8.41 -19.92 -10.59
C PHE A 335 7.77 -19.68 -11.96
N LEU A 336 8.52 -19.85 -13.06
CA LEU A 336 8.00 -19.71 -14.42
C LEU A 336 6.90 -20.73 -14.76
N GLU A 337 6.92 -21.91 -14.14
CA GLU A 337 5.84 -22.90 -14.30
C GLU A 337 4.49 -22.43 -13.73
N LEU A 338 4.49 -21.46 -12.81
CA LEU A 338 3.26 -20.85 -12.29
C LEU A 338 2.61 -19.89 -13.29
N VAL A 339 3.36 -19.36 -14.26
CA VAL A 339 2.89 -18.40 -15.26
C VAL A 339 3.37 -18.83 -16.66
N PRO A 340 2.69 -19.81 -17.29
CA PRO A 340 3.13 -20.41 -18.56
C PRO A 340 3.34 -19.39 -19.68
N GLU A 341 2.49 -18.37 -19.75
CA GLU A 341 2.55 -17.28 -20.74
C GLU A 341 3.90 -16.54 -20.70
N VAL A 342 4.39 -16.24 -19.49
CA VAL A 342 5.67 -15.56 -19.30
C VAL A 342 6.84 -16.49 -19.62
N ARG A 343 6.72 -17.78 -19.28
CA ARG A 343 7.73 -18.78 -19.64
C ARG A 343 7.88 -18.90 -21.16
N GLU A 344 6.76 -18.98 -21.88
CA GLU A 344 6.75 -19.03 -23.35
C GLU A 344 7.35 -17.75 -23.95
N LEU A 345 6.98 -16.59 -23.40
CA LEU A 345 7.54 -15.30 -23.82
C LEU A 345 9.08 -15.27 -23.70
N VAL A 346 9.64 -15.78 -22.60
CA VAL A 346 11.10 -15.87 -22.41
C VAL A 346 11.74 -16.77 -23.46
N HIS A 347 11.16 -17.94 -23.73
CA HIS A 347 11.68 -18.88 -24.73
C HIS A 347 11.60 -18.32 -26.15
N ASP A 348 10.49 -17.69 -26.52
CA ASP A 348 10.29 -17.06 -27.82
C ASP A 348 11.30 -15.93 -28.06
N PHE A 349 11.52 -15.09 -27.05
CA PHE A 349 12.51 -14.02 -27.13
C PHE A 349 13.93 -14.57 -27.31
N TYR A 350 14.29 -15.60 -26.54
CA TYR A 350 15.62 -16.22 -26.66
C TYR A 350 15.82 -16.91 -28.02
N ALA A 351 14.79 -17.55 -28.55
CA ALA A 351 14.83 -18.23 -29.85
C ALA A 351 15.00 -17.26 -31.02
N ARG A 352 14.44 -16.04 -30.94
CA ARG A 352 14.46 -15.04 -32.01
C ARG A 352 15.69 -14.13 -32.05
N LEU A 353 16.52 -14.10 -31.00
CA LEU A 353 17.74 -13.27 -30.93
C LEU A 353 18.90 -13.75 -31.86
N VAL A 354 18.60 -14.45 -32.95
CA VAL A 354 19.60 -15.08 -33.87
C VAL A 354 20.43 -14.02 -34.58
#